data_AF-A0A917HTJ9-F1
#
_entry.id   AF-A0A917HTJ9-F1
#
_cell.length_a   1.000
_cell.length_b   1.000
_cell.length_c   1.000
_cell.angle_alpha   90.00
_cell.angle_beta   90.00
_cell.angle_gamma   90.00
#
_symmetry.space_group_name_H-M   'P 1'
#
loop_
_entity.id
_entity.type
_entity.pdbx_description
1 polymer ?
#
loop_
_entity_poly.entity_id
_entity_poly.type
_entity_poly.pdbx_seq_one_letter_code
_entity_poly.pdbx_strand_id
1 'polypeptide(L)'
;MNISLDSRPSCAAARWVSARIASRSNVILSALLVLATSVALAPAAKADSYTFSFSGGGLSASGVIDVSSATVPGVPGAYQVTGISGSFSDSNLGLSNVAITGLQTTGLPTNITPPGQPYAGSFVPPGSQADGYGFSWDNLFYPAGDSPAVCPPPGPGDPNPPYPFGGGLLDIYGLLFNVQGGYNVDVWSNGVLPGLGLSYGAGDSLNGKVLSTYGEPFAGTSVNFTASPVPEPGSLLLLGTGMVGLVGTLRRKLMA
;
A
#
# COMPACT_ATOMS: atom_id res chain seq x y z
N MET A 1 40.71 87.25 10.04
CA MET A 1 41.12 86.02 10.75
C MET A 1 39.91 85.53 11.53
N ASN A 2 39.56 84.26 11.33
CA ASN A 2 38.49 83.46 11.96
C ASN A 2 37.03 83.75 11.60
N ILE A 3 36.58 83.03 10.57
CA ILE A 3 35.18 82.68 10.29
C ILE A 3 34.89 81.40 11.10
N SER A 4 33.90 81.42 11.99
CA SER A 4 33.32 80.24 12.62
C SER A 4 31.84 80.19 12.24
N LEU A 5 31.46 79.22 11.42
CA LEU A 5 30.07 78.90 11.12
C LEU A 5 29.85 77.45 11.55
N ASP A 6 29.24 77.33 12.73
CA ASP A 6 28.66 76.10 13.25
C ASP A 6 27.32 75.86 12.54
N SER A 7 27.20 74.72 11.85
CA SER A 7 25.90 74.25 11.37
C SER A 7 25.89 72.72 11.31
N ARG A 8 25.28 72.11 12.34
CA ARG A 8 24.86 70.70 12.31
C ARG A 8 23.53 70.58 11.57
N PRO A 9 23.37 69.64 10.63
CA PRO A 9 22.05 69.16 10.25
C PRO A 9 21.64 67.94 11.08
N SER A 10 20.38 67.98 11.48
CA SER A 10 19.64 67.03 12.32
C SER A 10 19.52 65.62 11.73
N CYS A 11 19.76 64.64 12.57
CA CYS A 11 19.48 63.22 12.36
C CYS A 11 17.96 62.95 12.39
N ALA A 12 17.29 62.93 11.23
CA ALA A 12 15.86 62.58 11.16
C ALA A 12 15.45 61.73 9.93
N ALA A 13 16.42 61.22 9.15
CA ALA A 13 16.12 60.47 7.92
C ALA A 13 16.20 58.93 8.07
N ALA A 14 16.69 58.39 9.19
CA ALA A 14 16.97 56.96 9.32
C ALA A 14 15.79 56.10 9.81
N ARG A 15 14.67 56.67 10.29
CA ARG A 15 13.58 55.90 10.92
C ARG A 15 12.47 55.41 9.98
N TRP A 16 12.41 55.89 8.74
CA TRP A 16 11.32 55.55 7.81
C TRP A 16 11.61 54.37 6.88
N VAL A 17 12.87 53.93 6.76
CA VAL A 17 13.26 52.80 5.91
C VAL A 17 13.09 51.46 6.62
N SER A 18 13.27 51.41 7.95
CA SER A 18 13.18 50.15 8.72
C SER A 18 11.74 49.60 8.86
N ALA A 19 10.71 50.45 8.78
CA ALA A 19 9.32 50.01 8.97
C ALA A 19 8.71 49.28 7.74
N ARG A 20 9.15 49.62 6.51
CA ARG A 20 8.64 48.98 5.28
C ARG A 20 9.26 47.59 5.02
N ILE A 21 10.46 47.34 5.54
CA ILE A 21 11.15 46.05 5.41
C ILE A 21 10.54 45.03 6.38
N ALA A 22 10.18 45.43 7.60
CA ALA A 22 9.54 44.57 8.59
C ALA A 22 8.15 44.05 8.15
N SER A 23 7.38 44.86 7.43
CA SER A 23 6.05 44.47 6.93
C SER A 23 6.09 43.37 5.88
N ARG A 24 7.11 43.34 5.00
CA ARG A 24 7.24 42.33 3.93
C ARG A 24 7.76 40.99 4.46
N SER A 25 8.67 41.02 5.44
CA SER A 25 9.18 39.80 6.08
C SER A 25 8.10 39.04 6.84
N ASN A 26 7.18 39.74 7.53
CA ASN A 26 6.09 39.09 8.25
C ASN A 26 5.11 38.37 7.31
N VAL A 27 4.81 38.96 6.14
CA VAL A 27 3.91 38.32 5.14
C VAL A 27 4.54 37.06 4.55
N ILE A 28 5.84 37.08 4.27
CA ILE A 28 6.57 35.90 3.75
C ILE A 28 6.64 34.81 4.81
N LEU A 29 6.92 35.16 6.08
CA LEU A 29 6.98 34.21 7.18
C LEU A 29 5.61 33.55 7.43
N SER A 30 4.53 34.34 7.42
CA SER A 30 3.16 33.81 7.55
C SER A 30 2.78 32.90 6.38
N ALA A 31 3.14 33.26 5.15
CA ALA A 31 2.88 32.43 3.97
C ALA A 31 3.64 31.09 4.03
N LEU A 32 4.89 31.10 4.49
CA LEU A 32 5.69 29.88 4.69
C LEU A 32 5.13 29.01 5.82
N LEU A 33 4.63 29.60 6.91
CA LEU A 33 4.02 28.86 8.02
C LEU A 33 2.68 28.21 7.61
N VAL A 34 1.86 28.92 6.83
CA VAL A 34 0.62 28.38 6.24
C VAL A 34 0.92 27.27 5.25
N LEU A 35 1.98 27.41 4.44
CA LEU A 35 2.39 26.36 3.52
C LEU A 35 2.92 25.12 4.27
N ALA A 36 3.79 25.30 5.26
CA ALA A 36 4.32 24.21 6.09
C ALA A 36 3.21 23.45 6.82
N THR A 37 2.20 24.15 7.34
CA THR A 37 1.02 23.52 7.96
C THR A 37 0.15 22.81 6.93
N SER A 38 -0.05 23.36 5.73
CA SER A 38 -0.81 22.69 4.66
C SER A 38 -0.14 21.43 4.12
N VAL A 39 1.20 21.39 4.04
CA VAL A 39 1.95 20.19 3.64
C VAL A 39 1.97 19.14 4.75
N ALA A 40 2.09 19.56 6.01
CA ALA A 40 2.04 18.65 7.16
C ALA A 40 0.64 18.04 7.40
N LEU A 41 -0.42 18.70 6.90
CA LEU A 41 -1.82 18.25 6.99
C LEU A 41 -2.36 17.67 5.68
N ALA A 42 -1.56 17.65 4.60
CA ALA A 42 -1.98 17.01 3.37
C ALA A 42 -2.15 15.51 3.65
N PRO A 43 -3.34 14.93 3.37
CA PRO A 43 -3.49 13.48 3.47
C PRO A 43 -2.44 12.83 2.59
N ALA A 44 -1.71 11.86 3.13
CA ALA A 44 -0.85 11.00 2.33
C ALA A 44 -1.70 10.44 1.19
N ALA A 45 -1.32 10.73 -0.05
CA ALA A 45 -1.98 10.14 -1.19
C ALA A 45 -1.87 8.62 -1.05
N LYS A 46 -3.01 7.94 -0.95
CA LYS A 46 -3.04 6.49 -0.85
C LYS A 46 -2.71 5.97 -2.24
N ALA A 47 -1.60 5.26 -2.36
CA ALA A 47 -1.28 4.60 -3.62
C ALA A 47 -2.35 3.52 -3.87
N ASP A 48 -3.08 3.65 -4.98
CA ASP A 48 -3.99 2.63 -5.48
C ASP A 48 -3.23 1.45 -6.12
N SER A 49 -1.90 1.51 -6.13
CA SER A 49 -1.02 0.48 -6.67
C SER A 49 0.21 0.24 -5.79
N TYR A 50 0.65 -1.01 -5.71
CA TYR A 50 1.85 -1.42 -4.98
C TYR A 50 2.74 -2.26 -5.91
N THR A 51 4.03 -1.97 -5.93
CA THR A 51 4.99 -2.92 -6.49
C THR A 51 5.06 -4.12 -5.55
N PHE A 52 5.05 -5.34 -6.09
CA PHE A 52 5.20 -6.55 -5.30
C PHE A 52 6.30 -7.44 -5.87
N SER A 53 6.86 -8.27 -5.01
CA SER A 53 7.70 -9.40 -5.41
C SER A 53 7.61 -10.52 -4.40
N PHE A 54 7.80 -11.75 -4.89
CA PHE A 54 8.12 -12.88 -4.04
C PHE A 54 9.16 -13.79 -4.66
N SER A 55 9.89 -14.51 -3.82
CA SER A 55 10.79 -15.58 -4.24
C SER A 55 11.01 -16.60 -3.13
N GLY A 56 11.04 -17.88 -3.49
CA GLY A 56 11.36 -18.99 -2.59
C GLY A 56 10.89 -20.33 -3.16
N GLY A 57 11.55 -21.43 -2.76
CA GLY A 57 11.15 -22.79 -3.17
C GLY A 57 11.09 -23.06 -4.69
N GLY A 58 11.84 -22.28 -5.48
CA GLY A 58 11.83 -22.37 -6.94
C GLY A 58 10.77 -21.49 -7.63
N LEU A 59 9.88 -20.86 -6.87
CA LEU A 59 8.87 -19.93 -7.39
C LEU A 59 9.34 -18.49 -7.20
N SER A 60 9.00 -17.64 -8.17
CA SER A 60 9.18 -16.19 -8.05
C SER A 60 8.20 -15.42 -8.91
N ALA A 61 7.79 -14.24 -8.43
CA ALA A 61 7.06 -13.28 -9.23
C ALA A 61 7.45 -11.86 -8.86
N SER A 62 7.21 -10.94 -9.79
CA SER A 62 7.31 -9.51 -9.51
C SER A 62 6.39 -8.72 -10.43
N GLY A 63 5.91 -7.58 -9.94
CA GLY A 63 4.97 -6.78 -10.72
C GLY A 63 4.31 -5.67 -9.92
N VAL A 64 3.07 -5.36 -10.31
CA VAL A 64 2.21 -4.35 -9.67
C VAL A 64 0.88 -4.99 -9.32
N ILE A 65 0.42 -4.77 -8.10
CA ILE A 65 -0.97 -5.00 -7.67
C ILE A 65 -1.69 -3.66 -7.62
N ASP A 66 -2.92 -3.64 -8.11
CA ASP A 66 -3.83 -2.49 -8.02
C ASP A 66 -4.91 -2.82 -6.99
N VAL A 67 -5.22 -1.88 -6.12
CA VAL A 67 -6.20 -2.04 -5.03
C VAL A 67 -7.33 -1.02 -5.14
N SER A 68 -8.46 -1.33 -4.53
CA SER A 68 -9.60 -0.41 -4.42
C SER A 68 -9.22 0.85 -3.65
N SER A 69 -9.83 1.98 -3.99
CA SER A 69 -9.61 3.26 -3.29
C SER A 69 -10.28 3.34 -1.91
N ALA A 70 -11.17 2.39 -1.61
CA ALA A 70 -11.84 2.25 -0.32
C ALA A 70 -11.56 0.89 0.30
N THR A 71 -11.60 0.82 1.62
CA THR A 71 -11.50 -0.42 2.37
C THR A 71 -12.72 -1.30 2.17
N VAL A 72 -12.53 -2.62 2.25
CA VAL A 72 -13.62 -3.59 2.16
C VAL A 72 -14.58 -3.43 3.35
N PRO A 73 -15.89 -3.25 3.12
CA PRO A 73 -16.86 -3.14 4.20
C PRO A 73 -16.84 -4.34 5.14
N GLY A 74 -16.66 -4.09 6.44
CA GLY A 74 -16.66 -5.13 7.47
C GLY A 74 -15.33 -5.86 7.66
N VAL A 75 -14.34 -5.68 6.80
CA VAL A 75 -12.98 -6.23 6.98
C VAL A 75 -12.00 -5.10 7.31
N PRO A 76 -11.63 -4.91 8.58
CA PRO A 76 -10.73 -3.82 8.97
C PRO A 76 -9.39 -3.88 8.24
N GLY A 77 -8.93 -2.75 7.72
CA GLY A 77 -7.60 -2.61 7.12
C GLY A 77 -7.43 -3.19 5.70
N ALA A 78 -8.38 -4.02 5.24
CA ALA A 78 -8.31 -4.66 3.94
C ALA A 78 -8.74 -3.74 2.79
N TYR A 79 -8.03 -3.84 1.68
CA TYR A 79 -8.41 -3.32 0.37
C TYR A 79 -8.60 -4.49 -0.59
N GLN A 80 -9.55 -4.36 -1.52
CA GLN A 80 -9.75 -5.37 -2.54
C GLN A 80 -8.66 -5.20 -3.60
N VAL A 81 -7.92 -6.25 -3.93
CA VAL A 81 -7.08 -6.24 -5.13
C VAL A 81 -8.02 -6.30 -6.34
N THR A 82 -7.87 -5.33 -7.25
CA THR A 82 -8.68 -5.16 -8.46
C THR A 82 -7.92 -5.49 -9.74
N GLY A 83 -6.59 -5.54 -9.65
CA GLY A 83 -5.72 -5.81 -10.80
C GLY A 83 -4.35 -6.33 -10.35
N ILE A 84 -3.71 -7.07 -11.23
CA ILE A 84 -2.34 -7.53 -11.06
C ILE A 84 -1.68 -7.71 -12.43
N SER A 85 -0.42 -7.30 -12.54
CA SER A 85 0.40 -7.47 -13.74
C SER A 85 1.84 -7.72 -13.35
N GLY A 86 2.62 -8.34 -14.25
CA GLY A 86 4.02 -8.65 -13.98
C GLY A 86 4.48 -9.93 -14.65
N SER A 87 5.48 -10.57 -14.07
CA SER A 87 6.04 -11.84 -14.53
C SER A 87 6.16 -12.86 -13.41
N PHE A 88 6.01 -14.12 -13.76
CA PHE A 88 6.18 -15.29 -12.90
C PHE A 88 7.25 -16.22 -13.46
N SER A 89 7.95 -16.93 -12.58
CA SER A 89 8.87 -18.01 -12.93
C SER A 89 8.70 -19.16 -11.94
N ASP A 90 8.81 -20.38 -12.45
CA ASP A 90 8.92 -21.60 -11.65
C ASP A 90 10.04 -22.47 -12.21
N SER A 91 11.15 -22.54 -11.48
CA SER A 91 12.30 -23.35 -11.87
C SER A 91 12.04 -24.84 -11.83
N ASN A 92 11.03 -25.29 -11.07
CA ASN A 92 10.67 -26.71 -10.94
C ASN A 92 9.97 -27.22 -12.21
N LEU A 93 9.29 -26.33 -12.93
CA LEU A 93 8.59 -26.62 -14.18
C LEU A 93 9.31 -26.06 -15.42
N GLY A 94 10.43 -25.37 -15.24
CA GLY A 94 11.17 -24.74 -16.33
C GLY A 94 10.49 -23.49 -16.91
N LEU A 95 9.60 -22.85 -16.15
CA LEU A 95 8.95 -21.59 -16.52
C LEU A 95 9.87 -20.42 -16.16
N SER A 96 10.09 -19.50 -17.11
CA SER A 96 10.93 -18.32 -16.90
C SER A 96 10.27 -17.07 -17.46
N ASN A 97 10.04 -16.08 -16.59
CA ASN A 97 9.49 -14.77 -16.90
C ASN A 97 8.22 -14.82 -17.77
N VAL A 98 7.34 -15.79 -17.50
CA VAL A 98 6.04 -15.90 -18.16
C VAL A 98 5.12 -14.79 -17.64
N ALA A 99 4.28 -14.25 -18.51
CA ALA A 99 3.45 -13.09 -18.16
C ALA A 99 2.36 -13.46 -17.14
N ILE A 100 2.14 -12.59 -16.15
CA ILE A 100 0.90 -12.56 -15.37
C ILE A 100 -0.19 -11.97 -16.28
N THR A 101 -1.24 -12.74 -16.53
CA THR A 101 -2.29 -12.38 -17.50
C THR A 101 -3.52 -11.74 -16.87
N GLY A 102 -3.62 -11.75 -15.54
CA GLY A 102 -4.64 -11.01 -14.80
C GLY A 102 -4.97 -11.62 -13.44
N LEU A 103 -5.84 -10.95 -12.71
CA LEU A 103 -6.35 -11.39 -11.41
C LEU A 103 -7.41 -12.50 -11.59
N GLN A 104 -7.44 -13.48 -10.68
CA GLN A 104 -8.62 -14.34 -10.57
C GLN A 104 -9.65 -13.70 -9.64
N THR A 105 -10.65 -13.08 -10.24
CA THR A 105 -11.62 -12.23 -9.52
C THR A 105 -12.50 -13.01 -8.56
N THR A 106 -12.84 -12.37 -7.45
CA THR A 106 -13.78 -12.84 -6.43
C THR A 106 -14.84 -11.79 -6.14
N GLY A 107 -15.95 -12.20 -5.53
CA GLY A 107 -16.82 -11.27 -4.82
C GLY A 107 -16.17 -10.81 -3.51
N LEU A 108 -16.72 -9.74 -2.91
CA LEU A 108 -16.29 -9.34 -1.56
C LEU A 108 -16.69 -10.40 -0.52
N PRO A 109 -15.91 -10.56 0.56
CA PRO A 109 -16.30 -11.39 1.70
C PRO A 109 -17.70 -11.07 2.20
N THR A 110 -18.45 -12.13 2.53
CA THR A 110 -19.78 -12.04 3.13
C THR A 110 -19.81 -12.81 4.46
N ASN A 111 -20.83 -12.57 5.28
CA ASN A 111 -20.98 -13.20 6.59
C ASN A 111 -19.78 -12.98 7.53
N ILE A 112 -19.18 -11.80 7.47
CA ILE A 112 -18.01 -11.44 8.28
C ILE A 112 -18.40 -11.43 9.76
N THR A 113 -17.62 -12.12 10.59
CA THR A 113 -17.85 -12.21 12.03
C THR A 113 -17.80 -10.82 12.68
N PRO A 114 -18.85 -10.37 13.38
CA PRO A 114 -18.90 -9.01 13.93
C PRO A 114 -17.83 -8.73 15.00
N PRO A 115 -17.45 -7.46 15.20
CA PRO A 115 -16.62 -7.04 16.33
C PRO A 115 -17.16 -7.53 17.68
N GLY A 116 -16.26 -7.93 18.57
CA GLY A 116 -16.61 -8.39 19.93
C GLY A 116 -16.99 -9.87 20.04
N GLN A 117 -16.99 -10.62 18.92
CA GLN A 117 -17.09 -12.08 18.92
C GLN A 117 -15.69 -12.73 18.81
N PRO A 118 -15.50 -13.98 19.26
CA PRO A 118 -14.32 -14.75 18.91
C PRO A 118 -14.12 -14.76 17.38
N TYR A 119 -12.88 -14.52 16.93
CA TYR A 119 -12.55 -14.44 15.50
C TYR A 119 -13.30 -13.33 14.73
N ALA A 120 -13.57 -12.19 15.38
CA ALA A 120 -14.10 -11.00 14.70
C ALA A 120 -13.28 -10.64 13.45
N GLY A 121 -13.96 -10.38 12.34
CA GLY A 121 -13.33 -10.15 11.03
C GLY A 121 -13.07 -11.43 10.22
N SER A 122 -13.30 -12.63 10.77
CA SER A 122 -13.23 -13.88 9.99
C SER A 122 -14.39 -14.03 9.01
N PHE A 123 -14.14 -14.75 7.92
CA PHE A 123 -15.10 -15.04 6.86
C PHE A 123 -14.69 -16.31 6.11
N VAL A 124 -15.62 -16.88 5.35
CA VAL A 124 -15.32 -17.96 4.39
C VAL A 124 -14.76 -17.33 3.12
N PRO A 125 -13.71 -17.90 2.49
CA PRO A 125 -13.10 -17.28 1.33
C PRO A 125 -14.12 -17.24 0.19
N PRO A 126 -14.27 -16.11 -0.52
CA PRO A 126 -15.17 -16.00 -1.66
C PRO A 126 -14.77 -16.90 -2.83
N GLY A 127 -13.48 -17.24 -2.97
CA GLY A 127 -12.94 -18.20 -3.93
C GLY A 127 -12.41 -19.45 -3.24
N SER A 128 -12.59 -20.61 -3.86
CA SER A 128 -12.30 -21.91 -3.27
C SER A 128 -11.73 -22.91 -4.28
N GLN A 129 -11.14 -23.99 -3.76
CA GLN A 129 -10.62 -25.07 -4.62
C GLN A 129 -11.72 -25.68 -5.51
N ALA A 130 -12.98 -25.65 -5.06
CA ALA A 130 -14.13 -26.15 -5.80
C ALA A 130 -14.40 -25.36 -7.10
N ASP A 131 -13.87 -24.15 -7.20
CA ASP A 131 -13.95 -23.31 -8.40
C ASP A 131 -12.95 -23.74 -9.49
N GLY A 132 -12.11 -24.75 -9.22
CA GLY A 132 -11.26 -25.38 -10.23
C GLY A 132 -9.87 -24.78 -10.38
N TYR A 133 -9.39 -24.00 -9.39
CA TYR A 133 -8.08 -23.35 -9.41
C TYR A 133 -7.08 -23.91 -8.39
N GLY A 134 -7.49 -24.85 -7.53
CA GLY A 134 -6.61 -25.57 -6.62
C GLY A 134 -6.27 -24.84 -5.31
N PHE A 135 -6.69 -23.58 -5.16
CA PHE A 135 -6.48 -22.77 -3.95
C PHE A 135 -7.78 -22.14 -3.46
N SER A 136 -7.77 -21.59 -2.25
CA SER A 136 -8.85 -20.75 -1.71
C SER A 136 -8.31 -19.34 -1.57
N TRP A 137 -9.06 -18.34 -2.01
CA TRP A 137 -8.58 -16.97 -2.07
C TRP A 137 -9.68 -15.94 -1.87
N ASP A 138 -9.28 -14.74 -1.49
CA ASP A 138 -10.19 -13.59 -1.33
C ASP A 138 -9.70 -12.33 -2.07
N ASN A 139 -8.41 -12.29 -2.42
CA ASN A 139 -7.74 -11.14 -3.02
C ASN A 139 -7.77 -9.88 -2.14
N LEU A 140 -7.61 -10.04 -0.82
CA LEU A 140 -7.50 -8.92 0.11
C LEU A 140 -6.04 -8.54 0.37
N PHE A 141 -5.78 -7.23 0.38
CA PHE A 141 -4.47 -6.66 0.65
C PHE A 141 -4.51 -5.74 1.87
N TYR A 142 -3.56 -5.94 2.78
CA TYR A 142 -3.45 -5.26 4.08
C TYR A 142 -2.16 -4.42 4.11
N PRO A 143 -2.17 -3.18 3.60
CA PRO A 143 -0.96 -2.38 3.45
C PRO A 143 -0.26 -2.04 4.78
N ALA A 144 -0.96 -2.16 5.91
CA ALA A 144 -0.39 -1.97 7.25
C ALA A 144 0.30 -3.24 7.80
N GLY A 145 0.22 -4.37 7.10
CA GLY A 145 0.85 -5.62 7.53
C GLY A 145 0.11 -6.33 8.67
N ASP A 146 -1.18 -6.03 8.85
CA ASP A 146 -2.01 -6.40 9.99
C ASP A 146 -3.18 -7.33 9.60
N SER A 147 -2.98 -8.20 8.60
CA SER A 147 -4.01 -9.14 8.17
C SER A 147 -4.57 -9.96 9.34
N PRO A 148 -5.89 -10.13 9.47
CA PRO A 148 -6.48 -10.87 10.58
C PRO A 148 -6.32 -12.39 10.41
N ALA A 149 -6.53 -13.12 11.50
CA ALA A 149 -6.76 -14.56 11.41
C ALA A 149 -8.18 -14.80 10.88
N VAL A 150 -8.30 -15.08 9.57
CA VAL A 150 -9.60 -15.13 8.86
C VAL A 150 -10.20 -16.53 8.73
N CYS A 151 -9.45 -17.59 9.05
CA CYS A 151 -9.98 -18.96 9.02
C CYS A 151 -11.12 -19.12 10.04
N PRO A 152 -12.37 -19.39 9.60
CA PRO A 152 -13.49 -19.51 10.52
C PRO A 152 -13.30 -20.72 11.45
N PRO A 153 -13.95 -20.72 12.62
CA PRO A 153 -13.99 -21.88 13.49
C PRO A 153 -14.51 -23.11 12.71
N PRO A 154 -13.91 -24.30 12.92
CA PRO A 154 -14.35 -25.54 12.29
C PRO A 154 -15.86 -25.72 12.48
N GLY A 155 -16.54 -26.07 11.39
CA GLY A 155 -17.94 -26.48 11.47
C GLY A 155 -18.12 -27.70 12.37
N PRO A 156 -19.34 -28.01 12.84
CA PRO A 156 -19.58 -29.21 13.63
C PRO A 156 -19.07 -30.47 12.90
N GLY A 157 -18.06 -31.13 13.46
CA GLY A 157 -17.46 -32.36 12.91
C GLY A 157 -16.15 -32.17 12.12
N ASP A 158 -15.64 -30.95 11.96
CA ASP A 158 -14.31 -30.73 11.39
C ASP A 158 -13.23 -31.06 12.45
N PRO A 159 -12.29 -31.98 12.15
CA PRO A 159 -11.27 -32.41 13.10
C PRO A 159 -10.20 -31.34 13.38
N ASN A 160 -10.12 -30.26 12.60
CA ASN A 160 -9.03 -29.29 12.69
C ASN A 160 -9.45 -28.01 13.44
N PRO A 161 -8.64 -27.53 14.41
CA PRO A 161 -8.90 -26.23 15.04
C PRO A 161 -8.76 -25.08 14.02
N PRO A 162 -9.39 -23.90 14.27
CA PRO A 162 -9.23 -22.75 13.40
C PRO A 162 -7.77 -22.33 13.37
N TYR A 163 -7.28 -21.94 12.20
CA TYR A 163 -5.92 -21.44 12.04
C TYR A 163 -5.81 -20.06 12.72
N PRO A 164 -5.09 -19.95 13.85
CA PRO A 164 -5.22 -18.79 14.74
C PRO A 164 -4.24 -17.66 14.41
N PHE A 165 -3.49 -17.78 13.31
CA PHE A 165 -2.42 -16.86 12.97
C PHE A 165 -2.88 -15.87 11.91
N GLY A 166 -2.45 -14.63 12.08
CA GLY A 166 -2.61 -13.53 11.14
C GLY A 166 -1.37 -12.63 11.15
N GLY A 167 -1.38 -11.60 10.32
CA GLY A 167 -0.31 -10.65 10.12
C GLY A 167 0.28 -10.79 8.72
N GLY A 168 0.94 -9.72 8.26
CA GLY A 168 1.44 -9.63 6.89
C GLY A 168 0.52 -8.85 5.98
N LEU A 169 0.96 -8.71 4.74
CA LEU A 169 0.31 -7.88 3.71
C LEU A 169 -0.85 -8.60 3.01
N LEU A 170 -0.96 -9.91 3.23
CA LEU A 170 -1.99 -10.81 2.75
C LEU A 170 -2.48 -11.62 3.96
N ASP A 171 -3.66 -12.21 3.89
CA ASP A 171 -4.09 -13.23 4.86
C ASP A 171 -3.82 -14.65 4.32
N ILE A 172 -4.39 -15.65 4.98
CA ILE A 172 -4.21 -17.07 4.66
C ILE A 172 -4.94 -17.51 3.37
N TYR A 173 -5.88 -16.70 2.88
CA TYR A 173 -6.56 -16.94 1.61
C TYR A 173 -5.78 -16.30 0.46
N GLY A 174 -5.14 -15.16 0.68
CA GLY A 174 -4.12 -14.68 -0.23
C GLY A 174 -4.66 -14.13 -1.56
N LEU A 175 -3.80 -14.17 -2.57
CA LEU A 175 -3.94 -13.48 -3.85
C LEU A 175 -3.73 -14.46 -5.01
N LEU A 176 -4.82 -14.81 -5.68
CA LEU A 176 -4.80 -15.72 -6.83
C LEU A 176 -4.74 -14.95 -8.14
N PHE A 177 -3.79 -15.30 -9.00
CA PHE A 177 -3.64 -14.70 -10.32
C PHE A 177 -3.33 -15.71 -11.42
N ASN A 178 -3.64 -15.30 -12.65
CA ASN A 178 -3.43 -16.07 -13.86
C ASN A 178 -2.06 -15.81 -14.44
N VAL A 179 -1.46 -16.87 -14.97
CA VAL A 179 -0.18 -16.84 -15.64
C VAL A 179 -0.30 -17.48 -17.03
N GLN A 180 0.47 -16.95 -17.98
CA GLN A 180 0.55 -17.48 -19.33
C GLN A 180 0.86 -18.99 -19.30
N GLY A 181 0.19 -19.74 -20.17
CA GLY A 181 0.25 -21.21 -20.17
C GLY A 181 -0.93 -21.87 -19.44
N GLY A 182 -1.84 -21.08 -18.89
CA GLY A 182 -3.05 -21.58 -18.21
C GLY A 182 -2.83 -21.91 -16.73
N TYR A 183 -1.71 -21.47 -16.16
CA TYR A 183 -1.39 -21.67 -14.76
C TYR A 183 -2.13 -20.65 -13.88
N ASN A 184 -2.41 -21.07 -12.65
CA ASN A 184 -2.86 -20.19 -11.58
C ASN A 184 -1.81 -20.20 -10.48
N VAL A 185 -1.55 -19.05 -9.89
CA VAL A 185 -0.57 -18.90 -8.82
C VAL A 185 -1.25 -18.18 -7.67
N ASP A 186 -1.13 -18.77 -6.49
CA ASP A 186 -1.58 -18.18 -5.25
C ASP A 186 -0.39 -17.81 -4.38
N VAL A 187 -0.50 -16.70 -3.67
CA VAL A 187 0.46 -16.25 -2.67
C VAL A 187 -0.30 -15.74 -1.45
N TRP A 188 0.08 -16.18 -0.26
CA TRP A 188 -0.65 -15.92 0.98
C TRP A 188 0.31 -15.67 2.14
N SER A 189 -0.22 -15.13 3.24
CA SER A 189 0.50 -15.10 4.50
C SER A 189 0.06 -16.21 5.43
N ASN A 190 1.03 -16.88 6.05
CA ASN A 190 0.78 -17.80 7.16
C ASN A 190 0.66 -17.03 8.51
N GLY A 191 0.73 -15.70 8.49
CA GLY A 191 0.76 -14.88 9.68
C GLY A 191 2.08 -14.99 10.46
N VAL A 192 2.05 -14.47 11.69
CA VAL A 192 3.16 -14.53 12.63
C VAL A 192 3.12 -15.85 13.40
N LEU A 193 3.96 -16.79 12.98
CA LEU A 193 4.04 -18.13 13.55
C LEU A 193 4.96 -18.18 14.78
N PRO A 194 4.59 -18.92 15.85
CA PRO A 194 5.47 -19.18 16.98
C PRO A 194 6.80 -19.80 16.54
N GLY A 195 7.92 -19.17 16.90
CA GLY A 195 9.26 -19.66 16.59
C GLY A 195 9.76 -19.41 15.15
N LEU A 196 8.90 -18.98 14.23
CA LEU A 196 9.25 -18.68 12.84
C LEU A 196 9.08 -17.21 12.45
N GLY A 197 8.20 -16.48 13.15
CA GLY A 197 7.86 -15.10 12.81
C GLY A 197 6.88 -15.01 11.64
N LEU A 198 6.80 -13.82 11.03
CA LEU A 198 5.98 -13.60 9.84
C LEU A 198 6.49 -14.47 8.69
N SER A 199 5.59 -15.21 8.05
CA SER A 199 5.94 -16.04 6.90
C SER A 199 4.87 -16.01 5.82
N TYR A 200 5.29 -16.29 4.58
CA TYR A 200 4.42 -16.35 3.40
C TYR A 200 4.61 -17.67 2.68
N GLY A 201 3.56 -18.11 2.01
CA GLY A 201 3.58 -19.25 1.11
C GLY A 201 3.18 -18.82 -0.31
N ALA A 202 3.64 -19.58 -1.30
CA ALA A 202 3.12 -19.51 -2.65
C ALA A 202 3.00 -20.89 -3.26
N GLY A 203 2.06 -21.06 -4.17
CA GLY A 203 1.83 -22.30 -4.89
C GLY A 203 1.30 -22.01 -6.28
N ASP A 204 1.49 -22.96 -7.19
CA ASP A 204 0.95 -22.91 -8.53
C ASP A 204 0.10 -24.14 -8.83
N SER A 205 -0.83 -23.98 -9.78
CA SER A 205 -1.70 -25.04 -10.25
C SER A 205 -1.90 -24.96 -11.76
N LEU A 206 -2.32 -26.08 -12.34
CA LEU A 206 -2.75 -26.17 -13.72
C LEU A 206 -4.05 -26.97 -13.79
N ASN A 207 -5.12 -26.36 -14.32
CA ASN A 207 -6.46 -26.95 -14.36
C ASN A 207 -6.94 -27.45 -12.99
N GLY A 208 -6.69 -26.66 -11.94
CA GLY A 208 -7.08 -26.97 -10.56
C GLY A 208 -6.21 -28.00 -9.84
N LYS A 209 -5.27 -28.63 -10.54
CA LYS A 209 -4.29 -29.52 -9.93
C LYS A 209 -3.10 -28.69 -9.43
N VAL A 210 -2.93 -28.63 -8.12
CA VAL A 210 -1.74 -28.05 -7.48
C VAL A 210 -0.48 -28.79 -7.95
N LEU A 211 0.53 -28.02 -8.37
CA LEU A 211 1.80 -28.54 -8.89
C LEU A 211 2.92 -28.39 -7.85
N SER A 212 2.99 -27.24 -7.16
CA SER A 212 3.90 -27.02 -6.05
C SER A 212 3.36 -27.61 -4.74
N THR A 213 3.97 -28.70 -4.28
CA THR A 213 3.69 -29.30 -2.97
C THR A 213 4.98 -29.39 -2.15
N TYR A 214 5.18 -28.51 -1.18
CA TYR A 214 6.27 -28.63 -0.22
C TYR A 214 5.86 -28.25 1.21
N GLY A 215 5.75 -29.26 2.07
CA GLY A 215 5.64 -29.11 3.52
C GLY A 215 4.20 -28.95 4.01
N GLU A 216 3.54 -30.08 4.25
CA GLU A 216 2.30 -30.18 5.03
C GLU A 216 2.34 -29.27 6.27
N PRO A 217 1.24 -28.57 6.61
CA PRO A 217 -0.14 -28.84 6.17
C PRO A 217 -0.65 -27.95 5.01
N PHE A 218 0.19 -27.14 4.36
CA PHE A 218 -0.24 -26.23 3.30
C PHE A 218 0.29 -26.63 1.92
N ALA A 219 -0.57 -26.54 0.90
CA ALA A 219 -0.19 -26.72 -0.49
C ALA A 219 0.65 -25.51 -0.96
N GLY A 220 1.97 -25.68 -1.14
CA GLY A 220 2.85 -24.61 -1.65
C GLY A 220 4.29 -24.73 -1.19
N THR A 221 5.02 -23.61 -1.23
CA THR A 221 6.37 -23.46 -0.68
C THR A 221 6.52 -22.14 0.07
N SER A 222 7.46 -22.08 1.02
CA SER A 222 7.83 -20.83 1.69
C SER A 222 8.47 -19.84 0.72
N VAL A 223 8.03 -18.58 0.79
CA VAL A 223 8.54 -17.47 -0.03
C VAL A 223 8.75 -16.22 0.82
N ASN A 224 9.64 -15.35 0.35
CA ASN A 224 9.77 -13.99 0.87
C ASN A 224 8.88 -13.07 0.04
N PHE A 225 7.73 -12.64 0.57
CA PHE A 225 6.85 -11.67 -0.09
C PHE A 225 7.13 -10.25 0.39
N THR A 226 7.14 -9.30 -0.54
CA THR A 226 7.20 -7.87 -0.23
C THR A 226 6.25 -7.10 -1.14
N ALA A 227 5.67 -6.03 -0.61
CA ALA A 227 5.01 -5.03 -1.44
C ALA A 227 5.27 -3.62 -0.90
N SER A 228 5.37 -2.65 -1.80
CA SER A 228 5.61 -1.25 -1.44
C SER A 228 4.77 -0.31 -2.30
N PRO A 229 4.28 0.82 -1.75
CA PRO A 229 3.50 1.78 -2.53
C PRO A 229 4.25 2.23 -3.80
N VAL A 230 3.56 2.25 -4.93
CA VAL A 230 4.11 2.84 -6.17
C VAL A 230 4.15 4.36 -5.98
N PRO A 231 5.30 5.04 -6.11
CA PRO A 231 5.35 6.49 -5.99
C PRO A 231 4.48 7.17 -7.06
N GLU A 232 3.59 8.07 -6.66
CA GLU A 232 2.73 8.79 -7.59
C GLU A 232 3.55 9.73 -8.49
N PRO A 233 3.59 9.53 -9.81
CA PRO A 233 4.44 10.33 -10.71
C PRO A 233 4.03 11.81 -10.84
N GLY A 234 2.81 12.17 -10.42
CA GLY A 234 2.21 13.49 -10.71
C GLY A 234 2.09 14.44 -9.52
N SER A 235 1.97 13.94 -8.29
CA SER A 235 1.58 14.75 -7.13
C SER A 235 2.65 15.75 -6.72
N LEU A 236 3.94 15.39 -6.85
CA LEU A 236 5.05 16.32 -6.63
C LEU A 236 5.17 17.39 -7.72
N LEU A 237 4.91 17.03 -8.98
CA LEU A 237 4.93 17.97 -10.08
C LEU A 237 3.76 18.95 -10.00
N LEU A 238 2.57 18.46 -9.65
CA LEU A 238 1.38 19.28 -9.45
C LEU A 238 1.55 20.22 -8.24
N LEU A 239 2.10 19.72 -7.13
CA LEU A 239 2.45 20.55 -5.98
C LEU A 239 3.50 21.62 -6.37
N GLY A 240 4.55 21.22 -7.08
CA GLY A 240 5.61 22.13 -7.54
C GLY A 240 5.10 23.23 -8.48
N THR A 241 4.29 22.88 -9.46
CA THR A 241 3.67 23.85 -10.38
C THR A 241 2.64 24.73 -9.68
N GLY A 242 1.85 24.16 -8.75
CA GLY A 242 0.94 24.91 -7.88
C GLY A 242 1.67 25.96 -7.03
N MET A 243 2.83 25.60 -6.46
CA MET A 243 3.67 26.54 -5.69
C MET A 243 4.21 27.68 -6.55
N VAL A 244 4.68 27.40 -7.78
CA VAL A 244 5.14 28.43 -8.71
C VAL A 244 3.99 29.39 -9.09
N GLY A 245 2.79 28.84 -9.33
CA GLY A 245 1.59 29.64 -9.56
C GLY A 245 1.22 30.53 -8.37
N LEU A 246 1.31 30.02 -7.14
CA LEU A 246 1.05 30.77 -5.92
C LEU A 246 2.06 31.91 -5.73
N VAL A 247 3.36 31.65 -5.92
CA VAL A 247 4.40 32.69 -5.86
C VAL A 247 4.16 33.76 -6.92
N GLY A 248 3.77 33.38 -8.14
CA GLY A 248 3.46 34.32 -9.21
C GLY A 248 2.24 35.21 -8.92
N THR A 249 1.21 34.70 -8.22
CA THR A 249 0.05 35.49 -7.82
C THR A 249 0.35 36.40 -6.63
N LEU A 250 1.11 35.93 -5.63
CA LEU A 250 1.58 36.74 -4.51
C LEU A 250 2.46 37.90 -4.97
N ARG A 251 3.39 37.64 -5.91
CA ARG A 251 4.24 38.68 -6.50
C ARG A 251 3.40 39.76 -7.19
N ARG A 252 2.38 39.37 -7.96
CA ARG A 252 1.47 40.34 -8.62
C ARG A 252 0.73 41.22 -7.61
N LYS A 253 0.24 40.64 -6.50
CA LYS A 253 -0.46 41.40 -5.44
C LYS A 253 0.44 42.32 -4.62
N LEU A 254 1.74 42.03 -4.50
CA LEU A 254 2.70 42.86 -3.77
C LEU A 254 3.31 43.98 -4.63
N MET A 255 3.13 43.91 -5.95
CA MET A 255 3.62 44.89 -6.92
C MET A 255 2.53 45.83 -7.45
N ALA A 256 1.25 45.50 -7.25
CA ALA A 256 0.12 46.42 -7.38
C ALA A 256 -0.08 47.20 -6.07
#